data_AF-A0A9Q2PLD0-F1
#
_entry.id   AF-A0A9Q2PLD0-F1
#
_cell.length_a   1.000
_cell.length_b   1.000
_cell.length_c   1.000
_cell.angle_alpha   90.00
_cell.angle_beta   90.00
_cell.angle_gamma   90.00
#
_symmetry.space_group_name_H-M   'P 1'
#
loop_
_entity.id
_entity.type
_entity.pdbx_description
1 polymer ?
#
loop_
_entity_poly.entity_id
_entity_poly.type
_entity_poly.pdbx_seq_one_letter_code
_entity_poly.pdbx_strand_id
1 'polypeptide(L)'
;LLAPEQKVVLSTDSGAAARTGREAVENPYLHLRNYRRNLERLGFPTEELDNGGSDRVIDALVAHGDAAAIAPRLTAHLDAGADHVAIQVLPMAGDPLPALRELASALNIGG
;
A
#
# COMPACT_ATOMS: atom_id res chain seq x y z
N LEU A 1 7.63 -18.64 -7.54
CA LEU A 1 7.65 -17.22 -7.90
C LEU A 1 6.30 -16.58 -7.59
N LEU A 2 6.19 -16.01 -6.39
CA LEU A 2 5.09 -15.22 -5.88
C LEU A 2 5.60 -13.79 -5.64
N ALA A 3 4.92 -12.80 -6.24
CA ALA A 3 5.33 -11.40 -6.19
C ALA A 3 4.12 -10.48 -5.96
N PRO A 4 3.67 -10.27 -4.71
CA PRO A 4 2.66 -9.25 -4.39
C PRO A 4 3.15 -7.84 -4.74
N GLU A 5 2.21 -6.97 -5.08
CA GLU A 5 2.41 -5.52 -5.16
C GLU A 5 1.93 -4.86 -3.86
N GLN A 6 2.75 -3.98 -3.28
CA GLN A 6 2.40 -3.17 -2.12
C GLN A 6 2.42 -1.69 -2.50
N LYS A 7 1.27 -1.03 -2.35
CA LYS A 7 1.17 0.44 -2.44
C LYS A 7 1.84 1.08 -1.23
N VAL A 8 2.61 2.13 -1.47
CA VAL A 8 3.37 2.86 -0.45
C VAL A 8 3.16 4.36 -0.57
N VAL A 9 2.87 5.04 0.55
CA VAL A 9 2.95 6.49 0.67
C VAL A 9 4.01 6.85 1.71
N LEU A 10 5.18 7.30 1.25
CA LEU A 10 6.27 7.73 2.14
C LEU A 10 6.00 9.17 2.61
N SER A 11 5.40 9.31 3.79
CA SER A 11 5.03 10.59 4.38
C SER A 11 4.77 10.44 5.88
N THR A 12 5.28 11.38 6.68
CA THR A 12 4.98 11.48 8.11
C THR A 12 3.72 12.31 8.40
N ASP A 13 3.15 12.98 7.40
CA ASP A 13 1.81 13.59 7.49
C ASP A 13 0.77 12.50 7.22
N SER A 14 0.18 11.98 8.30
CA SER A 14 -0.85 10.94 8.28
C SER A 14 -2.10 11.35 7.49
N GLY A 15 -2.50 12.63 7.56
CA GLY A 15 -3.66 13.13 6.83
C GLY A 15 -3.40 13.17 5.33
N ALA A 16 -2.22 13.63 4.92
CA ALA A 16 -1.81 13.58 3.51
C ALA A 16 -1.67 12.14 3.01
N ALA A 17 -1.06 11.26 3.80
CA ALA A 17 -0.88 9.86 3.46
C ALA A 17 -2.21 9.13 3.24
N ALA A 18 -3.16 9.32 4.16
CA ALA A 18 -4.49 8.74 4.06
C ALA A 18 -5.23 9.24 2.81
N ARG A 19 -5.16 10.54 2.49
CA ARG A 19 -5.78 11.09 1.27
C ARG A 19 -5.18 10.48 0.00
N THR A 20 -3.85 10.44 -0.12
CA THR A 20 -3.16 9.87 -1.28
C THR A 20 -3.43 8.38 -1.44
N GLY A 21 -3.38 7.62 -0.34
CA GLY A 21 -3.70 6.20 -0.35
C GLY A 21 -5.14 5.92 -0.76
N ARG A 22 -6.08 6.72 -0.21
CA ARG A 22 -7.50 6.63 -0.53
C ARG A 22 -7.79 6.90 -1.99
N GLU A 23 -7.22 7.97 -2.56
CA GLU A 23 -7.39 8.29 -3.97
C GLU A 23 -6.98 7.12 -4.88
N ALA A 24 -5.83 6.51 -4.59
CA ALA A 24 -5.29 5.39 -5.36
C ALA A 24 -6.06 4.07 -5.18
N VAL A 25 -6.69 3.84 -4.02
CA VAL A 25 -7.49 2.64 -3.74
C VAL A 25 -8.92 2.80 -4.28
N GLU A 26 -9.54 3.95 -4.07
CA GLU A 26 -10.90 4.22 -4.50
C GLU A 26 -11.03 4.07 -6.02
N ASN A 27 -10.17 4.77 -6.77
CA ASN A 27 -10.23 4.84 -8.22
C ASN A 27 -9.08 4.06 -8.88
N PRO A 28 -9.33 2.95 -9.60
CA PRO A 28 -10.64 2.40 -9.96
C PRO A 28 -11.17 1.32 -9.00
N TYR A 29 -10.38 0.84 -8.03
CA TYR A 29 -10.59 -0.50 -7.45
C TYR A 29 -11.89 -0.64 -6.64
N LEU A 30 -12.29 0.37 -5.86
CA LEU A 30 -13.54 0.30 -5.09
C LEU A 30 -14.79 0.48 -5.96
N HIS A 31 -14.63 0.85 -7.24
CA HIS A 31 -15.71 0.87 -8.23
C HIS A 31 -15.77 -0.41 -9.09
N LEU A 32 -14.80 -1.31 -8.96
CA LEU A 32 -14.75 -2.56 -9.70
C LEU A 32 -15.34 -3.73 -8.89
N ARG A 33 -16.42 -4.33 -9.41
CA ARG A 33 -17.15 -5.42 -8.74
C ARG A 33 -16.25 -6.59 -8.32
N ASN A 34 -15.27 -6.96 -9.14
CA ASN A 34 -14.34 -8.04 -8.85
C ASN A 34 -13.37 -7.70 -7.70
N TYR A 35 -12.92 -6.45 -7.60
CA TYR A 35 -12.05 -6.02 -6.51
C TYR A 35 -12.81 -5.93 -5.19
N ARG A 36 -14.01 -5.34 -5.19
CA ARG A 36 -14.87 -5.31 -4.00
C ARG A 36 -15.17 -6.70 -3.45
N ARG A 37 -15.59 -7.63 -4.32
CA ARG A 37 -15.84 -9.04 -3.92
C ARG A 37 -14.60 -9.74 -3.37
N ASN A 38 -13.40 -9.40 -3.86
CA ASN A 38 -12.18 -9.95 -3.31
C ASN A 38 -11.92 -9.43 -1.88
N LEU A 39 -12.12 -8.13 -1.64
CA LEU A 39 -11.97 -7.53 -0.31
C LEU A 39 -13.02 -8.04 0.69
N GLU A 40 -14.26 -8.25 0.25
CA GLU A 40 -15.31 -8.88 1.06
C GLU A 40 -14.90 -10.29 1.53
N ARG A 41 -14.32 -11.11 0.64
CA ARG A 41 -13.78 -12.43 0.99
C ARG A 41 -12.60 -12.36 1.97
N LEU A 42 -11.88 -11.24 2.01
CA LEU A 42 -10.79 -10.98 2.95
C LEU A 42 -11.27 -10.36 4.26
N GLY A 43 -12.59 -10.21 4.45
CA GLY A 43 -13.19 -9.78 5.71
C GLY A 43 -13.46 -8.28 5.82
N PHE A 44 -13.45 -7.54 4.71
CA PHE A 44 -13.88 -6.14 4.68
C PHE A 44 -15.36 -6.07 4.25
N PRO A 45 -16.30 -5.75 5.17
CA PRO A 45 -17.71 -5.71 4.83
C PRO A 45 -18.03 -4.56 3.86
N THR A 46 -19.13 -4.67 3.12
CA THR A 46 -19.50 -3.73 2.05
C THR A 46 -19.49 -2.28 2.51
N GLU A 47 -19.95 -2.02 3.74
CA GLU A 47 -20.04 -0.68 4.34
C GLU A 47 -18.65 -0.03 4.51
N GLU A 48 -17.62 -0.85 4.71
CA GLU A 48 -16.22 -0.37 4.76
C GLU A 48 -15.62 -0.14 3.37
N LEU A 49 -16.29 -0.56 2.28
CA LEU A 49 -15.83 -0.35 0.91
C LEU A 49 -16.54 0.81 0.22
N ASP A 50 -17.58 1.36 0.84
CA ASP A 50 -18.34 2.50 0.32
C ASP A 50 -17.64 3.84 0.61
N ASN A 51 -18.04 4.90 -0.10
CA ASN A 51 -17.54 6.27 0.10
C ASN A 51 -16.01 6.40 0.09
N GLY A 52 -15.33 5.68 -0.81
CA GLY A 52 -13.87 5.66 -0.92
C GLY A 52 -13.18 4.73 0.08
N GLY A 53 -13.92 3.94 0.83
CA GLY A 53 -13.43 2.93 1.78
C GLY A 53 -13.29 3.45 3.22
N SER A 54 -13.15 2.56 4.20
CA SER A 54 -12.82 2.93 5.59
C SER A 54 -11.33 3.22 5.74
N ASP A 55 -10.91 3.90 6.81
CA ASP A 55 -9.48 4.05 7.14
C ASP A 55 -8.81 2.67 7.32
N ARG A 56 -9.52 1.72 7.92
CA ARG A 56 -9.04 0.33 8.07
C ARG A 56 -8.75 -0.33 6.72
N VAL A 57 -9.58 -0.11 5.70
CA VAL A 57 -9.35 -0.63 4.35
C VAL A 57 -8.11 0.02 3.72
N ILE A 58 -7.98 1.34 3.84
CA ILE A 58 -6.81 2.06 3.30
C ILE A 58 -5.53 1.62 4.00
N ASP A 59 -5.54 1.56 5.33
CA ASP A 59 -4.43 1.10 6.15
C ASP A 59 -4.08 -0.37 5.88
N ALA A 60 -5.02 -1.19 5.42
CA ALA A 60 -4.76 -2.58 5.03
C ALA A 60 -4.13 -2.70 3.64
N LEU A 61 -4.45 -1.79 2.72
CA LEU A 61 -4.02 -1.87 1.32
C LEU A 61 -2.79 -1.00 1.01
N VAL A 62 -2.53 0.02 1.81
CA VAL A 62 -1.46 1.00 1.59
C VAL A 62 -0.57 1.05 2.82
N ALA A 63 0.73 0.82 2.62
CA ALA A 63 1.73 1.07 3.65
C ALA A 63 2.06 2.56 3.66
N HIS A 64 2.05 3.20 4.82
CA HIS A 64 2.37 4.63 4.93
C HIS A 64 3.15 4.94 6.20
N GLY A 65 3.77 6.12 6.21
CA GLY A 65 4.68 6.56 7.27
C GLY A 65 6.07 6.90 6.71
N ASP A 66 7.05 6.94 7.59
CA ASP A 66 8.46 6.99 7.20
C ASP A 66 8.95 5.62 6.72
N ALA A 67 10.17 5.56 6.18
CA ALA A 67 10.72 4.32 5.64
C ALA A 67 10.88 3.23 6.72
N ALA A 68 11.14 3.62 7.98
CA ALA A 68 11.28 2.69 9.09
C ALA A 68 9.94 2.04 9.48
N ALA A 69 8.83 2.76 9.36
CA ALA A 69 7.48 2.23 9.58
C ALA A 69 7.03 1.33 8.42
N ILE A 70 7.43 1.63 7.18
CA ILE A 70 7.02 0.89 5.99
C ILE A 70 7.82 -0.41 5.80
N ALA A 71 9.13 -0.41 6.08
CA ALA A 71 10.01 -1.55 5.83
C ALA A 71 9.56 -2.88 6.47
N PRO A 72 9.08 -2.92 7.74
CA PRO A 72 8.55 -4.15 8.34
C PRO A 72 7.36 -4.72 7.57
N ARG A 73 6.49 -3.85 7.04
CA ARG A 73 5.32 -4.27 6.28
C ARG A 73 5.66 -4.85 4.92
N LEU A 74 6.71 -4.33 4.28
CA LEU A 74 7.25 -4.91 3.06
C LEU A 74 7.90 -6.28 3.33
N THR A 75 8.67 -6.38 4.42
CA THR A 75 9.35 -7.61 4.83
C THR A 75 8.35 -8.71 5.22
N ALA A 76 7.20 -8.34 5.81
CA ALA A 76 6.16 -9.28 6.19
C ALA A 76 5.61 -10.11 5.01
N HIS A 77 5.64 -9.59 3.77
CA HIS A 77 5.28 -10.38 2.58
C HIS A 77 6.31 -11.49 2.31
N LEU A 78 7.60 -11.19 2.49
CA LEU A 78 8.68 -12.18 2.34
C LEU A 78 8.63 -13.21 3.47
N ASP A 79 8.39 -12.78 4.71
CA ASP A 79 8.22 -13.67 5.85
C ASP A 79 7.00 -14.61 5.68
N ALA A 80 5.97 -14.16 4.96
CA ALA A 80 4.81 -14.95 4.57
C ALA A 80 5.05 -15.89 3.37
N GLY A 81 6.26 -15.89 2.80
CA GLY A 81 6.67 -16.79 1.73
C GLY A 81 6.60 -16.20 0.31
N ALA A 82 6.47 -14.88 0.16
CA ALA A 82 6.67 -14.24 -1.15
C ALA A 82 8.14 -14.32 -1.58
N ASP A 83 8.38 -14.47 -2.88
CA ASP A 83 9.73 -14.45 -3.46
C ASP A 83 10.19 -13.02 -3.74
N HIS A 84 9.25 -12.10 -4.03
CA HIS A 84 9.51 -10.69 -4.31
C HIS A 84 8.38 -9.80 -3.77
N VAL A 85 8.65 -8.50 -3.64
CA VAL A 85 7.62 -7.49 -3.36
C VAL A 85 7.78 -6.35 -4.36
N ALA A 86 6.76 -6.11 -5.18
CA ALA A 86 6.72 -4.97 -6.09
C ALA A 86 6.23 -3.74 -5.33
N ILE A 87 7.06 -2.69 -5.23
CA ILE A 87 6.72 -1.46 -4.51
C ILE A 87 6.10 -0.46 -5.49
N GLN A 88 4.85 -0.07 -5.24
CA GLN A 88 4.17 1.00 -5.98
C GLN A 88 4.13 2.27 -5.13
N VAL A 89 5.05 3.20 -5.38
CA VAL A 89 5.08 4.50 -4.70
C VAL A 89 3.92 5.37 -5.19
N LEU A 90 3.23 6.00 -4.24
CA LEU A 90 2.12 6.92 -4.46
C LEU A 90 2.49 8.34 -4.02
N PRO A 91 1.96 9.39 -4.70
CA PRO A 91 1.10 9.31 -5.89
C PRO A 91 1.90 8.88 -7.13
N MET A 92 1.26 8.11 -8.03
CA MET A 92 1.92 7.54 -9.22
C MET A 92 2.50 8.57 -10.20
N ALA A 93 1.99 9.81 -10.18
CA ALA A 93 2.44 10.87 -11.06
C ALA A 93 3.81 11.47 -10.66
N GLY A 94 4.32 11.15 -9.46
CA GLY A 94 5.61 11.63 -8.97
C GLY A 94 6.80 10.77 -9.41
N ASP A 95 8.02 11.28 -9.18
CA ASP A 95 9.25 10.48 -9.29
C ASP A 95 9.33 9.50 -8.11
N PRO A 96 9.31 8.17 -8.35
CA PRO A 96 9.40 7.20 -7.26
C PRO A 96 10.82 7.04 -6.71
N LEU A 97 11.86 7.47 -7.43
CA LEU A 97 13.25 7.15 -7.08
C LEU A 97 13.69 7.65 -5.70
N PRO A 98 13.35 8.87 -5.24
CA PRO A 98 13.71 9.32 -3.90
C PRO A 98 13.12 8.40 -2.81
N ALA A 99 11.83 8.07 -2.93
CA ALA A 99 11.16 7.19 -1.96
C ALA A 99 11.72 5.77 -2.01
N LEU A 100 11.98 5.24 -3.20
CA LEU A 100 12.59 3.92 -3.37
C LEU A 100 13.99 3.86 -2.77
N ARG A 101 14.82 4.92 -2.89
CA ARG A 101 16.14 4.98 -2.26
C ARG A 101 16.05 4.98 -0.74
N GLU A 102 15.10 5.72 -0.16
CA GLU A 102 14.92 5.75 1.29
C GLU A 102 14.47 4.38 1.83
N LEU A 103 13.50 3.75 1.15
CA LEU A 103 13.05 2.39 1.47
C LEU A 103 14.16 1.35 1.30
N ALA A 104 14.97 1.48 0.24
CA ALA A 104 16.11 0.61 -0.01
C ALA A 104 17.12 0.63 1.15
N SER A 105 17.44 1.83 1.65
CA SER A 105 18.26 2.02 2.85
C SER A 105 17.63 1.35 4.08
N ALA A 106 16.35 1.59 4.35
CA ALA A 106 15.64 1.01 5.50
C ALA A 106 15.51 -0.52 5.44
N LEU A 107 15.45 -1.09 4.23
CA LEU A 107 15.41 -2.53 3.97
C LEU A 107 16.81 -3.17 3.93
N ASN A 108 17.88 -2.38 4.03
CA ASN A 108 19.27 -2.83 3.85
C ASN A 108 19.51 -3.50 2.49
N ILE A 109 18.81 -3.04 1.44
CA ILE A 109 18.99 -3.51 0.07
C ILE A 109 19.59 -2.36 -0.75
N GLY A 110 20.83 -2.52 -1.23
CA GLY A 110 21.52 -1.49 -1.99
C GLY A 110 22.65 -0.84 -1.19
N GLY A 111 23.86 -1.28 -1.51
CA GLY A 111 25.09 -0.48 -1.40
C GLY A 111 25.46 0.09 -2.75
#